data_AF-A0A1C3WPM6-F1
#
_entry.id   AF-A0A1C3WPM6-F1
#
_cell.length_a   1.000
_cell.length_b   1.000
_cell.length_c   1.000
_cell.angle_alpha   90.00
_cell.angle_beta   90.00
_cell.angle_gamma   90.00
#
_symmetry.space_group_name_H-M   'P 1'
#
loop_
_entity.id
_entity.type
_entity.pdbx_description
1 polymer ?
#
loop_
_entity_poly.entity_id
_entity_poly.type
_entity_poly.pdbx_seq_one_letter_code
_entity_poly.pdbx_strand_id
1 'polypeptide(L)'
;MKSRGPYRRHSTPFKLQLCQDIRSGVIGRRDAQRTYGVSANLIQLWLTQFDRGELSDEEAEASVIAEYEAQIAALERKVGQLTMELDLVKKT
;
A
#
# COMPACT_ATOMS: atom_id res chain seq x y z
N MET A 1 16.09 6.89 -18.14
CA MET A 1 15.14 5.79 -17.84
C MET A 1 13.78 6.43 -17.57
N LYS A 2 12.71 6.07 -18.30
CA LYS A 2 11.37 6.62 -18.02
C LYS A 2 10.94 6.16 -16.63
N SER A 3 10.59 7.11 -15.76
CA SER A 3 9.96 6.83 -14.47
C SER A 3 8.77 5.91 -14.72
N ARG A 4 8.76 4.75 -14.06
CA ARG A 4 7.63 3.81 -14.13
C ARG A 4 6.41 4.59 -13.63
N GLY A 5 5.37 4.68 -14.45
CA GLY A 5 4.14 5.35 -14.07
C GLY A 5 3.56 4.75 -12.77
N PRO A 6 2.66 5.46 -12.08
CA PRO A 6 2.11 5.01 -10.81
C PRO A 6 1.66 3.56 -10.88
N TYR A 7 2.19 2.70 -10.00
CA TYR A 7 1.78 1.29 -9.94
C TYR A 7 0.27 1.23 -9.70
N ARG A 8 -0.45 0.44 -10.51
CA ARG A 8 -1.88 0.21 -10.32
C ARG A 8 -2.09 -0.47 -8.97
N ARG A 9 -2.67 0.24 -8.01
CA ARG A 9 -3.03 -0.29 -6.69
C ARG A 9 -4.46 -0.81 -6.73
N HIS A 10 -4.68 -1.96 -6.11
CA HIS A 10 -5.99 -2.57 -5.93
C HIS A 10 -6.33 -2.53 -4.45
N SER A 11 -7.59 -2.20 -4.12
CA SER A 11 -8.04 -2.08 -2.74
C SER A 11 -8.09 -3.44 -2.02
N THR A 12 -7.89 -3.48 -0.70
CA THR A 12 -7.94 -4.73 0.09
C THR A 12 -9.28 -5.44 -0.06
N PRO A 13 -10.43 -4.74 0.04
CA PRO A 13 -11.73 -5.38 -0.17
C PRO A 13 -11.86 -6.00 -1.55
N PHE A 14 -11.30 -5.36 -2.58
CA PHE A 14 -11.31 -5.91 -3.94
C PHE A 14 -10.48 -7.20 -4.03
N LYS A 15 -9.26 -7.21 -3.45
CA LYS A 15 -8.41 -8.40 -3.45
C LYS A 15 -9.09 -9.56 -2.71
N LEU A 16 -9.67 -9.30 -1.54
CA LEU A 16 -10.38 -10.29 -0.73
C LEU A 16 -11.56 -10.89 -1.50
N GLN A 17 -12.42 -10.04 -2.07
CA GLN A 17 -13.56 -10.48 -2.85
C GLN A 17 -13.12 -11.32 -4.06
N LEU A 18 -12.10 -10.86 -4.80
CA LEU A 18 -11.60 -11.57 -5.97
C LEU A 18 -11.05 -12.96 -5.60
N CYS A 19 -10.29 -13.06 -4.51
CA CYS A 19 -9.78 -14.35 -4.03
C CYS A 19 -10.91 -15.27 -3.58
N GLN A 20 -11.91 -14.75 -2.86
CA GLN A 20 -13.08 -15.51 -2.45
C GLN A 20 -13.90 -16.02 -3.64
N ASP A 21 -14.14 -15.18 -4.65
CA ASP A 21 -14.87 -15.56 -5.87
C ASP A 21 -14.14 -16.64 -6.67
N ILE A 22 -12.80 -16.56 -6.73
CA ILE A 22 -11.99 -17.59 -7.41
C ILE A 22 -12.00 -18.90 -6.62
N ARG A 23 -11.87 -18.85 -5.29
CA ARG A 23 -11.85 -20.06 -4.43
C ARG A 23 -13.21 -20.73 -4.33
N SER A 24 -14.30 -19.96 -4.36
CA SER A 24 -15.67 -20.47 -4.40
C SER A 24 -16.11 -20.92 -5.80
N GLY A 25 -15.33 -20.62 -6.84
CA GLY A 25 -15.64 -20.99 -8.22
C GLY A 25 -16.64 -20.08 -8.93
N VAL A 26 -17.00 -18.93 -8.33
CA VAL A 26 -17.87 -17.91 -8.94
C VAL A 26 -17.22 -17.32 -10.20
N ILE A 27 -15.90 -17.14 -10.19
CA ILE A 27 -15.13 -16.67 -11.35
C ILE A 27 -13.87 -17.52 -11.57
N GLY A 28 -13.60 -17.87 -12.83
CA GLY A 28 -12.34 -18.52 -13.21
C GLY A 28 -11.17 -17.53 -13.20
N ARG A 29 -9.95 -18.02 -12.91
CA ARG A 29 -8.73 -17.18 -12.92
C ARG A 29 -8.54 -16.44 -14.25
N ARG A 30 -8.77 -17.11 -15.37
CA ARG A 30 -8.64 -16.53 -16.72
C ARG A 30 -9.66 -15.41 -16.96
N ASP A 31 -10.85 -15.54 -16.41
CA ASP A 31 -11.90 -14.53 -16.54
C ASP A 31 -11.61 -13.34 -15.63
N ALA A 32 -11.14 -13.59 -14.40
CA ALA A 32 -10.65 -12.54 -13.52
C ALA A 32 -9.54 -11.68 -14.17
N GLN A 33 -8.60 -12.32 -14.88
CA GLN A 33 -7.56 -11.59 -15.62
C GLN A 33 -8.13 -10.66 -16.69
N ARG A 34 -9.12 -11.12 -17.45
CA ARG A 34 -9.73 -10.35 -18.54
C ARG A 34 -10.64 -9.24 -18.03
N THR A 35 -11.51 -9.57 -17.07
CA THR A 35 -12.52 -8.64 -16.54
C THR A 35 -11.88 -7.51 -15.75
N TYR A 36 -10.87 -7.82 -14.92
CA TYR A 36 -10.26 -6.84 -14.03
C TYR A 36 -8.88 -6.35 -14.48
N GLY A 37 -8.34 -6.90 -15.57
CA GLY A 37 -7.01 -6.54 -16.09
C GLY A 37 -5.88 -6.88 -15.10
N VAL A 38 -6.07 -7.92 -14.29
CA VAL A 38 -5.11 -8.37 -13.28
C VAL A 38 -4.23 -9.46 -13.89
N SER A 39 -2.92 -9.45 -13.64
CA SER A 39 -2.01 -10.46 -14.19
C SER A 39 -2.16 -11.81 -13.46
N ALA A 40 -1.81 -12.91 -14.13
CA ALA A 40 -1.85 -14.25 -13.53
C ALA A 40 -0.95 -14.33 -12.29
N ASN A 41 0.24 -13.72 -12.36
CA ASN A 41 1.18 -13.70 -11.25
C ASN A 41 0.61 -12.95 -10.04
N LEU A 42 -0.09 -11.85 -10.27
CA LEU A 42 -0.69 -11.07 -9.19
C LEU A 42 -1.88 -11.80 -8.54
N ILE A 43 -2.70 -12.48 -9.35
CA ILE A 43 -3.77 -13.37 -8.86
C ILE A 43 -3.17 -14.53 -8.05
N GLN A 44 -2.09 -15.14 -8.51
CA GLN A 44 -1.41 -16.22 -7.79
C GLN A 44 -0.85 -15.75 -6.44
N LEU A 45 -0.23 -14.57 -6.41
CA LEU A 45 0.29 -13.95 -5.20
C LEU A 45 -0.82 -13.73 -4.17
N TRP A 46 -1.89 -13.04 -4.57
CA TRP A 46 -3.02 -12.76 -3.68
C TRP A 46 -3.70 -14.03 -3.21
N LEU A 47 -3.88 -15.05 -4.06
CA LEU A 47 -4.44 -16.33 -3.61
C LEU A 47 -3.55 -17.02 -2.59
N THR A 48 -2.22 -16.94 -2.74
CA THR A 48 -1.28 -17.50 -1.76
C THR A 48 -1.37 -16.79 -0.41
N GLN A 49 -1.43 -15.45 -0.41
CA GLN A 49 -1.60 -14.65 0.80
C GLN A 49 -2.98 -14.86 1.44
N PHE A 50 -4.02 -14.93 0.62
CA PHE A 50 -5.40 -15.18 1.07
C PHE A 50 -5.51 -16.53 1.78
N ASP A 51 -4.93 -17.59 1.21
CA ASP A 51 -4.96 -18.92 1.83
C ASP A 51 -4.21 -18.96 3.18
N ARG A 52 -3.26 -18.04 3.40
CA ARG A 52 -2.52 -17.88 4.67
C ARG A 52 -3.16 -16.90 5.64
N GLY A 53 -4.17 -16.14 5.20
CA GLY A 53 -4.78 -15.06 5.98
C GLY A 53 -3.97 -13.75 6.01
N GLU A 54 -2.98 -13.59 5.13
CA GLU A 54 -2.03 -12.45 5.10
C GLU A 54 -2.51 -11.28 4.21
N LEU A 55 -3.64 -11.42 3.52
CA LEU A 55 -4.12 -10.43 2.54
C LEU A 55 -4.57 -9.10 3.17
N SER A 56 -4.86 -9.09 4.48
CA SER A 56 -5.23 -7.88 5.23
C SER A 56 -4.05 -6.96 5.56
N ASP A 57 -2.85 -7.53 5.67
CA ASP A 57 -1.73 -6.87 6.34
C ASP A 57 -0.94 -6.00 5.36
N GLU A 58 -0.77 -6.44 4.10
CA GLU A 58 0.08 -5.75 3.12
C GLU A 58 -0.42 -4.35 2.71
N GLU A 59 -1.74 -4.12 2.74
CA GLU A 59 -2.30 -2.85 2.29
C GLU A 59 -2.43 -1.83 3.41
N ALA A 60 -2.68 -2.32 4.63
CA ALA A 60 -2.54 -1.52 5.83
C ALA A 60 -1.10 -1.00 5.91
N GLU A 61 -0.10 -1.86 5.72
CA GLU A 61 1.31 -1.46 5.75
C GLU A 61 1.65 -0.38 4.70
N ALA A 62 1.28 -0.56 3.43
CA ALA A 62 1.69 0.37 2.38
C ALA A 62 1.03 1.76 2.47
N SER A 63 -0.21 1.85 2.97
CA SER A 63 -0.88 3.15 3.19
C SER A 63 -0.35 3.84 4.44
N VAL A 64 -0.15 3.06 5.51
CA VAL A 64 0.33 3.54 6.80
C VAL A 64 1.78 4.03 6.70
N ILE A 65 2.63 3.40 5.88
CA ILE A 65 4.01 3.84 5.63
C ILE A 65 4.04 5.24 5.01
N ALA A 66 3.23 5.52 3.99
CA ALA A 66 3.20 6.83 3.34
C ALA A 66 2.68 7.95 4.28
N GLU A 67 1.70 7.64 5.11
CA GLU A 67 1.20 8.57 6.13
C GLU A 67 2.24 8.81 7.23
N TYR A 68 2.95 7.77 7.69
CA TYR A 68 4.04 7.92 8.65
C TYR A 68 5.21 8.72 8.08
N GLU A 69 5.61 8.50 6.82
CA GLU A 69 6.65 9.29 6.16
C GLU A 69 6.28 10.78 6.10
N ALA A 70 5.01 11.11 5.82
CA ALA A 70 4.54 12.49 5.82
C ALA A 70 4.56 13.12 7.22
N GLN A 71 4.18 12.36 8.26
CA GLN A 71 4.23 12.80 9.65
C GLN A 71 5.67 13.00 10.14
N ILE A 72 6.58 12.08 9.81
CA ILE A 72 8.01 12.19 10.11
C ILE A 72 8.57 13.48 9.50
N ALA A 73 8.34 13.71 8.21
CA ALA A 73 8.81 14.93 7.55
C ALA A 73 8.21 16.22 8.15
N ALA A 74 6.97 16.19 8.62
CA ALA A 74 6.35 17.32 9.31
C ALA A 74 6.99 17.59 10.68
N LEU A 75 7.28 16.53 11.44
CA LEU A 75 7.94 16.62 12.74
C LEU A 75 9.40 17.08 12.61
N GLU A 76 10.14 16.55 11.64
CA GLU A 76 11.53 16.96 11.35
C GLU A 76 11.62 18.47 11.05
N ARG A 77 10.69 19.03 10.26
CA ARG A 77 10.63 20.47 10.00
C ARG A 77 10.39 21.28 11.28
N LYS A 78 9.46 20.85 12.14
CA LYS A 78 9.18 21.52 13.41
C LYS A 78 10.37 21.47 14.37
N VAL A 79 11.07 20.34 14.44
CA VAL A 79 12.30 20.21 15.24
C VAL A 79 13.37 21.19 14.76
N GLY A 80 13.56 21.32 13.45
CA GLY A 80 14.47 22.31 12.87
C GLY A 80 14.11 23.74 13.26
N GLN A 81 12.84 24.13 13.15
CA GLN A 81 12.36 25.46 13.55
C GLN A 81 12.60 25.74 15.03
N LEU A 82 12.20 24.81 15.90
CA LEU A 82 12.37 24.95 17.34
C LEU A 82 13.85 25.06 17.73
N THR A 83 14.74 24.32 17.05
CA THR A 83 16.19 24.39 17.31
C THR A 83 16.74 25.79 17.00
N MET A 84 16.33 26.39 15.88
CA MET A 84 16.74 27.74 15.51
C MET A 84 16.23 28.80 16.48
N GLU A 85 14.97 28.68 16.92
CA GLU A 85 14.39 29.58 17.94
C GLU A 85 15.15 29.47 19.27
N LEU A 86 15.50 28.25 19.68
CA LEU A 86 16.23 28.00 20.91
C LEU A 86 17.66 28.56 20.86
N ASP A 87 18.33 28.44 19.71
CA ASP A 87 19.66 29.03 19.48
C ASP A 87 19.63 30.56 19.47
N LEU A 88 18.54 31.17 19.01
CA LEU A 88 18.34 32.63 19.07
C LEU A 88 18.14 33.10 20.51
N VAL A 89 17.28 32.42 21.29
CA VAL A 89 17.00 32.76 22.69
C VAL A 89 18.23 32.54 23.58
N LYS A 90 19.06 31.53 23.30
CA LYS A 90 20.30 31.27 24.06
C LYS A 90 21.44 32.25 23.78
N LYS A 91 21.37 33.03 22.69
CA LYS A 91 22.41 33.99 22.29
C LYS A 91 22.14 35.42 22.78
N THR A 92 20.97 35.68 23.34
CA THR A 92 20.61 36.90 24.08
C THR A 92 20.76 36.68 25.57
#